data_AF-A0A2W1BGS5-F1
#
_entry.id   AF-A0A2W1BGS5-F1
#
_cell.length_a   1.000
_cell.length_b   1.000
_cell.length_c   1.000
_cell.angle_alpha   90.00
_cell.angle_beta   90.00
_cell.angle_gamma   90.00
#
_symmetry.space_group_name_H-M   'P 1'
#
loop_
_entity.id
_entity.type
_entity.pdbx_description
1 polymer ?
#
loop_
_entity_poly.entity_id
_entity_poly.type
_entity_poly.pdbx_seq_one_letter_code
_entity_poly.pdbx_strand_id
1 'polypeptide(L)'
;MSGATTPTGTEAPALDDRDVEPRTPMKRLGSTRKLAAFNNIRLQLAEQTRVLEARAEATAGVAGELHDYCRRRADLEHEYARALDKLARAATQRHKDQKHKSVSAAHTRHGAVSRPAHALVVSAGASSGR
;
A
#
# COMPACT_ATOMS: atom_id res chain seq x y z
N MET A 1 20.00 -73.24 70.91
CA MET A 1 20.55 -73.04 69.55
C MET A 1 19.42 -73.17 68.56
N SER A 2 18.99 -72.07 67.95
CA SER A 2 18.12 -72.07 66.76
C SER A 2 18.61 -70.95 65.87
N GLY A 3 19.34 -71.32 64.81
CA GLY A 3 19.82 -70.39 63.80
C GLY A 3 18.76 -70.19 62.74
N ALA A 4 18.32 -68.94 62.56
CA ALA A 4 17.57 -68.53 61.38
C ALA A 4 18.60 -68.18 60.29
N THR A 5 18.78 -69.06 59.30
CA THR A 5 19.54 -68.73 58.08
C THR A 5 18.55 -68.27 57.02
N THR A 6 18.42 -66.96 56.88
CA THR A 6 17.76 -66.30 55.74
C THR A 6 18.56 -66.64 54.47
N PRO A 7 17.94 -67.17 53.40
CA PRO A 7 18.66 -67.36 52.15
C PRO A 7 18.88 -66.02 51.45
N THR A 8 20.15 -65.79 51.14
CA THR A 8 20.76 -64.78 50.28
C THR A 8 19.86 -64.34 49.13
N GLY A 9 19.61 -63.03 49.06
CA GLY A 9 18.96 -62.40 47.92
C GLY A 9 19.74 -62.66 46.64
N THR A 10 19.05 -63.22 45.65
CA THR A 10 19.51 -63.24 44.26
C THR A 10 19.58 -61.78 43.80
N GLU A 11 20.78 -61.20 43.80
CA GLU A 11 21.03 -59.92 43.13
C GLU A 11 20.84 -60.16 41.64
N ALA A 12 19.70 -59.68 41.12
CA ALA A 12 19.45 -59.63 39.69
C ALA A 12 20.61 -58.85 39.04
N PRO A 13 21.15 -59.28 37.88
CA PRO A 13 22.18 -58.52 37.20
C PRO A 13 21.63 -57.12 36.96
N ALA A 14 22.25 -56.11 37.57
CA ALA A 14 21.92 -54.72 37.35
C ALA A 14 21.98 -54.48 35.83
N LEU A 15 20.81 -54.30 35.22
CA LEU A 15 20.73 -53.82 33.85
C LEU A 15 21.45 -52.48 33.85
N ASP A 16 22.58 -52.39 33.13
CA ASP A 16 23.31 -51.14 32.94
C ASP A 16 22.31 -50.14 32.33
N ASP A 17 21.77 -49.25 33.16
CA ASP A 17 20.75 -48.24 32.79
C ASP A 17 21.21 -47.36 31.61
N ARG A 18 22.50 -47.42 31.25
CA ARG A 18 23.09 -46.74 30.10
C ARG A 18 22.62 -47.25 28.73
N ASP A 19 21.93 -48.40 28.67
CA ASP A 19 21.34 -48.93 27.43
C ASP A 19 19.81 -48.80 27.34
N VAL A 20 19.16 -48.20 28.35
CA VAL A 20 17.68 -48.00 28.36
C VAL A 20 17.24 -46.82 27.47
N GLU A 21 18.13 -45.90 27.14
CA GLU A 21 17.81 -44.78 26.27
C GLU A 21 17.86 -45.22 24.79
N PRO A 22 16.77 -45.04 24.00
CA PRO A 22 16.78 -45.35 22.58
C PRO A 22 17.94 -44.62 21.91
N ARG A 23 19.01 -45.35 21.55
CA ARG A 23 20.17 -44.75 20.89
C ARG A 23 19.69 -44.06 19.62
N THR A 24 19.77 -42.73 19.61
CA THR A 24 19.50 -41.95 18.41
C THR A 24 20.35 -42.51 17.26
N PRO A 25 19.87 -42.49 16.01
CA PRO A 25 20.60 -43.09 14.89
C PRO A 25 22.07 -42.69 14.88
N MET A 26 22.36 -41.41 15.16
CA MET A 26 23.70 -40.83 15.32
C MET A 26 24.59 -41.55 16.36
N LYS A 27 24.04 -41.91 17.53
CA LYS A 27 24.77 -42.61 18.61
C LYS A 27 25.23 -44.01 18.17
N ARG A 28 24.60 -44.61 17.15
CA ARG A 28 24.96 -45.93 16.57
C ARG A 28 26.08 -45.87 15.52
N LEU A 29 26.47 -44.68 15.05
CA LEU A 29 27.54 -44.54 14.06
C LEU A 29 28.92 -44.52 14.74
N GLY A 30 29.91 -45.16 14.10
CA GLY A 30 31.33 -45.00 14.44
C GLY A 30 31.86 -43.60 14.09
N SER A 31 33.01 -43.21 14.65
CA SER A 31 33.57 -41.85 14.54
C SER A 31 33.66 -41.31 13.11
N THR A 32 34.25 -42.08 12.18
CA THR A 32 34.36 -41.69 10.76
C THR A 32 33.01 -41.45 10.10
N ARG A 33 32.03 -42.30 10.42
CA ARG A 33 30.69 -42.24 9.83
C ARG A 33 29.88 -41.08 10.42
N LYS A 34 30.10 -40.74 11.70
CA LYS A 34 29.57 -39.52 12.34
C LYS A 34 30.15 -38.27 11.69
N LEU A 35 31.46 -38.22 11.44
CA LEU A 35 32.10 -37.08 10.79
C LEU A 35 31.53 -36.82 9.40
N ALA A 36 31.35 -37.88 8.60
CA ALA A 36 30.71 -37.76 7.29
C ALA A 36 29.27 -37.24 7.39
N ALA A 37 28.48 -37.72 8.35
CA ALA A 37 27.12 -37.25 8.59
C ALA A 37 27.08 -35.76 8.98
N PHE A 38 27.95 -35.33 9.89
CA PHE A 38 28.03 -33.91 10.29
C PHE A 38 28.45 -33.00 9.14
N ASN A 39 29.40 -33.43 8.31
CA ASN A 39 29.80 -32.68 7.12
C ASN A 39 28.64 -32.54 6.14
N ASN A 40 27.88 -33.62 5.89
CA ASN A 40 26.71 -33.56 5.02
C ASN A 40 25.62 -32.64 5.56
N ILE A 41 25.33 -32.70 6.86
CA ILE A 41 24.36 -31.79 7.51
C ILE A 41 24.84 -30.34 7.39
N ARG A 42 26.12 -30.08 7.64
CA ARG A 42 26.69 -28.73 7.52
C ARG A 42 26.56 -28.19 6.10
N LEU A 43 26.80 -29.02 5.08
CA LEU A 43 26.63 -28.64 3.68
C LEU A 43 25.15 -28.36 3.35
N GLN A 44 24.23 -29.20 3.81
CA GLN A 44 22.80 -28.99 3.61
C GLN A 44 22.32 -27.68 4.26
N LEU A 45 22.74 -27.41 5.49
CA LEU A 45 22.38 -26.17 6.19
C LEU A 45 22.96 -24.95 5.49
N ALA A 46 24.21 -25.01 5.01
CA ALA A 46 24.82 -23.92 4.25
C ALA A 46 24.04 -23.60 2.96
N GLU A 47 23.62 -24.62 2.21
CA GLU A 47 22.82 -24.41 1.01
C GLU A 47 21.42 -23.87 1.35
N GLN A 48 20.79 -24.36 2.42
CA GLN A 48 19.50 -23.84 2.89
C GLN A 48 19.59 -22.36 3.25
N THR A 49 20.64 -21.93 3.95
CA THR A 49 20.89 -20.52 4.24
C THR A 49 20.99 -19.72 2.94
N ARG A 50 21.77 -20.19 1.96
CA ARG A 50 21.95 -19.51 0.66
C ARG A 50 20.64 -19.36 -0.11
N VAL A 51 19.80 -20.39 -0.11
CA VAL A 51 18.47 -20.37 -0.76
C VAL A 51 17.54 -19.39 -0.06
N LEU A 52 17.55 -19.36 1.27
CA LEU A 52 16.72 -18.42 2.04
C LEU A 52 17.16 -16.97 1.82
N GLU A 53 18.46 -16.71 1.76
CA GLU A 53 19.02 -15.39 1.42
C GLU A 53 18.57 -14.95 0.02
N ALA A 54 18.76 -15.80 -1.00
CA ALA A 54 18.34 -15.50 -2.37
C ALA A 54 16.83 -15.24 -2.47
N ARG A 55 16.01 -16.01 -1.73
CA ARG A 55 14.56 -15.79 -1.66
C ARG A 55 14.23 -14.46 -0.99
N ALA A 56 14.90 -14.13 0.11
CA ALA A 56 14.69 -12.88 0.83
C ALA A 56 15.02 -11.66 -0.05
N GLU A 57 16.16 -11.70 -0.76
CA GLU A 57 16.57 -10.68 -1.72
C GLU A 57 15.55 -10.52 -2.85
N ALA A 58 15.07 -11.63 -3.43
CA ALA A 58 14.03 -11.58 -4.45
C ALA A 58 12.74 -10.93 -3.93
N THR A 59 12.28 -11.30 -2.72
CA THR A 59 11.09 -10.69 -2.12
C THR A 59 11.29 -9.21 -1.79
N ALA A 60 12.49 -8.80 -1.38
CA ALA A 60 12.82 -7.41 -1.15
C ALA A 60 12.81 -6.60 -2.46
N GLY A 61 13.30 -7.19 -3.56
CA GLY A 61 13.23 -6.59 -4.89
C GLY A 61 11.78 -6.31 -5.32
N VAL A 62 10.90 -7.32 -5.23
CA VAL A 62 9.47 -7.16 -5.55
C VAL A 62 8.79 -6.12 -4.66
N ALA A 63 9.12 -6.09 -3.36
CA ALA A 63 8.59 -5.09 -2.44
C ALA A 63 9.05 -3.66 -2.82
N GLY A 64 10.30 -3.51 -3.28
CA GLY A 64 10.83 -2.24 -3.79
C GLY A 64 10.09 -1.76 -5.04
N GLU A 65 9.84 -2.66 -6.00
CA GLU A 65 9.06 -2.35 -7.19
C GLU A 65 7.63 -1.90 -6.86
N LEU A 66 6.97 -2.60 -5.92
CA LEU A 66 5.63 -2.25 -5.46
C LEU A 66 5.62 -0.89 -4.76
N HIS A 67 6.61 -0.61 -3.92
CA HIS A 67 6.77 0.69 -3.26
C HIS A 67 6.87 1.82 -4.29
N ASP A 68 7.72 1.67 -5.30
CA ASP A 68 7.89 2.68 -6.35
C ASP A 68 6.66 2.83 -7.23
N TYR A 69 5.93 1.75 -7.48
CA TYR A 69 4.63 1.80 -8.15
C TYR A 69 3.62 2.62 -7.35
N CYS A 70 3.45 2.31 -6.06
CA CYS A 70 2.53 3.03 -5.17
C CYS A 70 2.88 4.51 -5.05
N ARG A 71 4.18 4.85 -4.96
CA ARG A 71 4.65 6.23 -4.93
C ARG A 71 4.27 6.99 -6.20
N ARG A 72 4.60 6.44 -7.38
CA ARG A 72 4.25 7.06 -8.67
C ARG A 72 2.74 7.20 -8.85
N ARG A 73 1.98 6.22 -8.39
CA ARG A 73 0.52 6.26 -8.43
C ARG A 73 -0.04 7.37 -7.55
N ALA A 74 0.49 7.55 -6.34
CA ALA A 74 0.08 8.63 -5.45
C ALA A 74 0.37 10.02 -6.05
N ASP A 75 1.55 10.19 -6.66
CA ASP A 75 1.92 11.43 -7.35
C ASP A 75 0.90 11.75 -8.48
N LEU A 76 0.56 10.76 -9.30
CA LEU A 76 -0.44 10.90 -10.38
C LEU A 76 -1.85 11.20 -9.86
N GLU A 77 -2.31 10.47 -8.85
CA GLU A 77 -3.65 10.69 -8.27
C GLU A 77 -3.76 12.09 -7.66
N HIS A 78 -2.68 12.60 -7.06
CA HIS A 78 -2.62 13.96 -6.52
C HIS A 78 -2.64 15.03 -7.62
N GLU A 79 -1.88 14.85 -8.69
CA GLU A 79 -1.90 15.74 -9.86
C GLU A 79 -3.28 15.77 -10.51
N TYR A 80 -3.90 14.60 -10.65
CA TYR A 80 -5.24 14.46 -11.20
C TYR A 80 -6.30 15.17 -10.33
N ALA A 81 -6.25 14.99 -9.02
CA ALA A 81 -7.13 15.70 -8.09
C ALA A 81 -6.97 17.23 -8.22
N ARG A 82 -5.73 17.73 -8.30
CA ARG A 82 -5.47 19.16 -8.53
C ARG A 82 -6.02 19.66 -9.87
N ALA A 83 -5.96 18.86 -10.92
CA ALA A 83 -6.53 19.21 -12.22
C ALA A 83 -8.06 19.31 -12.16
N LEU A 84 -8.71 18.36 -11.49
CA LEU A 84 -10.15 18.38 -11.25
C LEU A 84 -10.58 19.61 -10.45
N ASP A 85 -9.84 19.97 -9.39
CA ASP A 85 -10.12 21.18 -8.60
C ASP A 85 -10.05 22.46 -9.44
N LYS A 86 -9.05 22.56 -10.33
CA LYS A 86 -8.93 23.70 -11.25
C LYS A 86 -10.12 23.77 -12.20
N LEU A 87 -10.53 22.63 -12.77
CA LEU A 87 -11.69 22.54 -13.66
C LEU A 87 -12.98 22.93 -12.94
N ALA A 88 -13.20 22.42 -11.72
CA ALA A 88 -14.38 22.74 -10.92
C ALA A 88 -14.45 24.24 -10.58
N ARG A 89 -13.32 24.85 -10.20
CA ARG A 89 -13.21 26.30 -9.95
C ARG A 89 -13.50 27.10 -11.22
N ALA A 90 -12.94 26.70 -12.36
CA ALA A 90 -13.19 27.36 -13.64
C ALA A 90 -14.66 27.26 -14.07
N ALA A 91 -15.28 26.10 -13.91
CA ALA A 91 -16.71 25.90 -14.19
C ALA A 91 -17.58 26.79 -13.29
N THR A 92 -17.28 26.82 -11.98
CA THR A 92 -18.01 27.67 -11.01
C THR A 92 -17.86 29.15 -11.33
N GLN A 93 -16.66 29.58 -11.70
CA GLN A 93 -16.40 30.97 -12.07
C GLN A 93 -17.18 31.38 -13.33
N ARG A 94 -17.17 30.53 -14.38
CA ARG A 94 -17.97 30.76 -15.60
C ARG A 94 -19.46 30.93 -15.30
N HIS A 95 -20.03 30.12 -14.40
CA HIS A 95 -21.42 30.26 -13.98
C HIS A 95 -21.69 31.60 -13.27
N LYS A 96 -20.79 32.05 -12.40
CA LYS A 96 -20.90 33.37 -11.75
C LYS A 96 -20.81 34.51 -12.77
N ASP A 97 -19.85 34.43 -13.68
CA ASP A 97 -19.65 35.45 -14.72
C ASP A 97 -20.86 35.53 -15.68
N GLN A 98 -21.45 34.39 -16.06
CA GLN A 98 -22.67 34.36 -16.86
C GLN A 98 -23.86 35.00 -16.12
N LYS A 99 -24.03 34.75 -14.82
CA LYS A 99 -25.06 35.41 -14.00
C LYS A 99 -24.82 36.92 -13.93
N HIS A 100 -23.59 37.37 -13.74
CA HIS A 100 -23.28 38.81 -13.76
C HIS A 100 -23.56 39.45 -15.13
N LYS A 101 -23.24 38.74 -16.24
CA LYS A 101 -23.53 39.20 -17.60
C LYS A 101 -25.02 39.32 -17.87
N SER A 102 -25.83 38.36 -17.43
CA SER A 102 -27.30 38.41 -17.61
C SER A 102 -27.95 39.49 -16.77
N VAL A 103 -27.49 39.70 -15.52
CA VAL A 103 -27.95 40.81 -14.67
C VAL A 103 -27.56 42.17 -15.27
N SER A 104 -26.32 42.32 -15.74
CA SER A 104 -25.88 43.54 -16.43
C SER A 104 -26.69 43.79 -17.70
N ALA A 105 -26.93 42.77 -18.52
CA ALA A 105 -27.76 42.90 -19.72
C ALA A 105 -29.22 43.24 -19.40
N ALA A 106 -29.78 42.70 -18.31
CA ALA A 106 -31.12 43.04 -17.85
C ALA A 106 -31.20 44.48 -17.32
N HIS A 107 -30.19 44.94 -16.58
CA HIS A 107 -30.10 46.31 -16.08
C HIS A 107 -29.96 47.32 -17.24
N THR A 108 -29.08 47.04 -18.22
CA THR A 108 -28.95 47.87 -19.43
C THR A 108 -30.22 47.89 -20.27
N ARG A 109 -30.96 46.77 -20.34
CA ARG A 109 -32.27 46.72 -21.03
C ARG A 109 -33.35 47.50 -20.27
N HIS A 110 -33.40 47.45 -18.94
CA HIS A 110 -34.36 48.23 -18.16
C HIS A 110 -34.09 49.75 -18.21
N GLY A 111 -32.83 50.17 -18.34
CA GLY A 111 -32.47 51.58 -18.58
C GLY A 111 -32.83 52.11 -19.97
N ALA A 112 -32.98 51.23 -20.97
CA ALA A 112 -33.29 51.63 -22.35
C ALA A 112 -34.81 51.78 -22.63
N VAL A 113 -35.69 51.30 -21.74
CA VAL A 113 -37.16 51.38 -21.91
C VAL A 113 -37.76 52.65 -21.29
N SER A 114 -36.96 53.49 -20.62
CA SER A 114 -37.37 54.80 -20.11
C SER A 114 -36.82 55.94 -20.98
N ARG A 115 -37.22 56.00 -22.25
CA ARG A 115 -37.19 57.26 -23.01
C ARG A 115 -38.63 57.68 -23.28
N PRO A 116 -39.13 58.77 -22.66
CA PRO A 116 -40.50 59.22 -22.90
C PRO A 116 -40.66 59.64 -24.36
N ALA A 117 -41.69 59.09 -25.02
CA ALA A 117 -42.08 59.39 -26.39
C ALA A 117 -42.82 60.74 -26.50
N HIS A 118 -42.22 61.81 -25.97
CA HIS A 118 -42.77 63.17 -25.97
C HIS A 118 -41.74 64.17 -26.49
N ALA A 119 -41.21 63.95 -27.69
CA ALA A 119 -40.39 64.94 -28.39
C ALA A 119 -40.49 64.74 -29.91
N LEU A 120 -41.71 64.82 -30.44
CA LEU A 120 -41.91 65.03 -31.88
C LEU A 120 -43.18 65.86 -32.10
N VAL A 121 -43.18 67.10 -31.62
CA VAL A 121 -44.22 68.08 -31.94
C VAL A 121 -43.54 69.40 -32.29
N VAL A 122 -43.77 69.80 -33.54
CA VAL A 122 -43.69 71.17 -34.10
C VAL A 122 -42.31 71.72 -34.45
N SER A 123 -42.01 71.67 -35.75
CA SER A 123 -41.48 72.82 -36.47
C SER A 123 -42.15 72.89 -37.85
N ALA A 124 -43.39 73.34 -37.86
CA ALA A 124 -44.07 73.83 -39.05
C ALA A 124 -43.75 75.32 -39.23
N GLY A 125 -43.36 75.71 -40.44
CA GLY A 125 -43.51 77.07 -40.96
C GLY A 125 -42.34 78.01 -40.75
N ALA A 126 -41.60 78.28 -41.84
CA ALA A 126 -41.37 79.64 -42.36
C ALA A 126 -40.35 79.60 -43.52
N SER A 127 -40.80 79.87 -44.74
CA SER A 127 -40.29 80.99 -45.56
C SER A 127 -40.83 80.88 -46.99
N SER A 128 -41.91 81.62 -47.21
CA SER A 128 -42.27 82.19 -48.50
C SER A 128 -41.30 83.33 -48.79
N GLY A 129 -40.79 83.43 -50.03
CA GLY A 129 -39.95 84.56 -50.42
C GLY A 129 -39.31 84.43 -51.80
N ARG A 130 -40.11 84.73 -52.83
CA ARG A 130 -39.82 85.27 -54.17
C ARG A 130 -38.55 84.85 -54.92
#